data_AF-A0A1Z4JQ70-F1
#
_entry.id   AF-A0A1Z4JQ70-F1
#
_cell.length_a   1.000
_cell.length_b   1.000
_cell.length_c   1.000
_cell.angle_alpha   90.00
_cell.angle_beta   90.00
_cell.angle_gamma   90.00
#
_symmetry.space_group_name_H-M   'P 1'
#
loop_
_entity.id
_entity.type
_entity.pdbx_description
1 polymer ?
#
loop_
_entity_poly.entity_id
_entity_poly.type
_entity_poly.pdbx_seq_one_letter_code
_entity_poly.pdbx_strand_id
1 'polypeptide(L)'
;MSEKNELFFQQASELLSKIEIRYRQADFDEQVQLKKERDRAMALFSKARLAILKEGIICTDADVEQMQQLKQQIDSSTEILQVVATIAKFTSFVRLRFLL
;
A
#
# COMPACT_ATOMS: atom_id res chain seq x y z
N MET A 1 17.67 0.09 -12.05
CA MET A 1 16.75 -0.09 -10.90
C MET A 1 17.00 -1.49 -10.37
N SER A 2 16.98 -1.73 -9.05
CA SER A 2 17.20 -3.09 -8.55
C SER A 2 15.94 -3.96 -8.78
N GLU A 3 16.13 -5.27 -8.94
CA GLU A 3 15.03 -6.24 -9.06
C GLU A 3 14.04 -6.12 -7.88
N LYS A 4 14.55 -5.87 -6.67
CA LYS A 4 13.73 -5.68 -5.47
C LYS A 4 12.88 -4.41 -5.53
N ASN A 5 13.37 -3.33 -6.13
CA ASN A 5 12.59 -2.10 -6.32
C ASN A 5 11.42 -2.36 -7.29
N GLU A 6 11.68 -3.08 -8.38
CA GLU A 6 10.66 -3.44 -9.36
C GLU A 6 9.58 -4.32 -8.73
N LEU A 7 9.98 -5.36 -7.99
CA LEU A 7 9.06 -6.25 -7.28
C LEU A 7 8.24 -5.49 -6.23
N PHE A 8 8.89 -4.61 -5.46
CA PHE A 8 8.20 -3.75 -4.50
C PHE A 8 7.13 -2.87 -5.19
N PHE A 9 7.49 -2.22 -6.30
CA PHE A 9 6.55 -1.37 -7.04
C PHE A 9 5.37 -2.16 -7.62
N GLN A 10 5.62 -3.37 -8.13
CA GLN A 10 4.57 -4.24 -8.60
C GLN A 10 3.60 -4.59 -7.45
N GLN A 11 4.12 -5.08 -6.32
CA GLN A 11 3.29 -5.46 -5.18
C GLN A 11 2.49 -4.29 -4.60
N ALA A 12 3.10 -3.10 -4.52
CA ALA A 12 2.42 -1.90 -4.05
C ALA A 12 1.31 -1.44 -5.03
N SER A 13 1.55 -1.52 -6.34
CA SER A 13 0.54 -1.20 -7.35
C SER A 13 -0.63 -2.18 -7.32
N GLU A 14 -0.35 -3.47 -7.13
CA GLU A 14 -1.37 -4.50 -6.95
C GLU A 14 -2.19 -4.27 -5.66
N LEU A 15 -1.54 -3.94 -4.54
CA LEU A 15 -2.22 -3.63 -3.27
C LEU A 15 -3.17 -2.42 -3.43
N LEU A 16 -2.69 -1.32 -4.03
CA LEU A 16 -3.50 -0.13 -4.27
C LEU A 16 -4.68 -0.40 -5.21
N SER A 17 -4.47 -1.26 -6.23
CA SER A 17 -5.54 -1.68 -7.12
C SER A 17 -6.62 -2.48 -6.38
N LYS A 18 -6.23 -3.36 -5.45
CA LYS A 18 -7.18 -4.09 -4.60
C LYS A 18 -7.95 -3.18 -3.66
N ILE A 19 -7.28 -2.19 -3.07
CA ILE A 19 -7.95 -1.16 -2.26
C ILE A 19 -9.00 -0.42 -3.09
N GLU A 20 -8.68 -0.03 -4.32
CA GLU A 20 -9.63 0.64 -5.22
C GLU A 20 -10.81 -0.26 -5.60
N ILE A 21 -10.57 -1.55 -5.82
CA ILE A 21 -11.64 -2.54 -6.05
C ILE A 21 -12.57 -2.61 -4.84
N ARG A 22 -12.03 -2.73 -3.62
CA ARG A 22 -12.83 -2.76 -2.38
C ARG A 22 -13.64 -1.49 -2.21
N TYR A 23 -13.04 -0.32 -2.46
CA TYR A 23 -13.75 0.96 -2.44
C TYR A 23 -14.93 0.99 -3.41
N ARG A 24 -14.74 0.54 -4.66
CA ARG A 24 -15.83 0.53 -5.66
C ARG A 24 -16.95 -0.47 -5.36
N GLN A 25 -16.65 -1.53 -4.60
CA GLN A 25 -17.61 -2.57 -4.23
C GLN A 25 -18.36 -2.26 -2.92
N ALA A 26 -17.78 -1.40 -2.09
CA ALA A 26 -18.33 -0.99 -0.80
C ALA A 26 -19.60 -0.14 -0.95
N ASP A 27 -20.46 -0.16 0.07
CA ASP A 27 -21.61 0.74 0.15
C ASP A 27 -21.19 2.20 0.40
N PHE A 28 -22.14 3.13 0.46
CA PHE A 28 -21.81 4.55 0.59
C PHE A 28 -21.08 4.88 1.91
N ASP A 29 -21.50 4.30 3.03
CA ASP A 29 -20.93 4.59 4.34
C ASP A 29 -19.51 4.00 4.45
N GLU A 30 -19.33 2.78 3.95
CA GLU A 30 -18.03 2.13 3.84
C GLU A 30 -17.09 2.84 2.85
N GLN A 31 -17.61 3.34 1.72
CA GLN A 31 -16.86 4.18 0.78
C GLN A 31 -16.33 5.42 1.47
N VAL A 32 -17.16 6.12 2.25
CA VAL A 32 -16.72 7.30 3.01
C VAL A 32 -15.56 6.95 3.95
N GLN A 33 -15.61 5.79 4.62
CA GLN A 33 -14.53 5.33 5.49
C GLN A 33 -13.25 4.99 4.70
N LEU A 34 -13.38 4.24 3.60
CA LEU A 34 -12.24 3.80 2.77
C LEU A 34 -11.59 4.95 2.01
N LYS A 35 -12.36 5.94 1.56
CA LYS A 35 -11.87 7.04 0.71
C LYS A 35 -10.66 7.73 1.33
N LYS A 36 -10.77 8.10 2.60
CA LYS A 36 -9.73 8.84 3.31
C LYS A 36 -8.42 8.05 3.36
N GLU A 37 -8.50 6.78 3.74
CA GLU A 37 -7.30 5.94 3.89
C GLU A 37 -6.72 5.53 2.54
N ARG A 38 -7.57 5.26 1.54
CA ARG A 38 -7.12 5.03 0.15
C ARG A 38 -6.35 6.23 -0.39
N ASP A 39 -6.94 7.42 -0.33
CA ASP A 39 -6.33 8.63 -0.89
C ASP A 39 -4.98 8.92 -0.21
N ARG A 40 -4.90 8.67 1.11
CA ARG A 40 -3.67 8.73 1.88
C ARG A 40 -2.62 7.71 1.41
N ALA A 41 -3.02 6.47 1.16
CA ALA A 41 -2.15 5.42 0.65
C ALA A 41 -1.56 5.75 -0.71
N MET A 42 -2.38 6.23 -1.64
CA MET A 42 -1.93 6.67 -2.96
C MET A 42 -0.92 7.82 -2.83
N ALA A 43 -1.22 8.85 -2.05
CA ALA A 43 -0.34 9.99 -1.88
C ALA A 43 1.02 9.62 -1.24
N LEU A 44 1.02 8.76 -0.21
CA LEU A 44 2.25 8.30 0.42
C LEU A 44 3.08 7.42 -0.50
N PHE A 45 2.46 6.51 -1.23
CA PHE A 45 3.17 5.68 -2.19
C PHE A 45 3.77 6.50 -3.33
N SER A 46 3.06 7.51 -3.85
CA SER A 46 3.63 8.42 -4.85
C SER A 46 4.89 9.13 -4.33
N LYS A 47 4.90 9.58 -3.07
CA LYS A 47 6.08 10.19 -2.45
C LYS A 47 7.20 9.17 -2.28
N ALA A 48 6.92 7.98 -1.75
CA ALA A 48 7.93 6.95 -1.54
C ALA A 48 8.53 6.47 -2.86
N ARG A 49 7.72 6.34 -3.91
CA ARG A 49 8.20 6.04 -5.26
C ARG A 49 9.18 7.11 -5.75
N LEU A 50 8.92 8.39 -5.49
CA LEU A 50 9.88 9.45 -5.82
C LEU A 50 11.18 9.32 -5.02
N ALA A 51 11.11 9.04 -3.72
CA ALA A 51 12.29 8.82 -2.88
C ALA A 51 13.12 7.62 -3.38
N ILE A 52 12.48 6.47 -3.63
CA ILE A 52 13.14 5.26 -4.16
C ILE A 52 13.82 5.53 -5.51
N LEU A 53 13.17 6.29 -6.39
CA LEU A 53 13.71 6.57 -7.73
C LEU A 53 14.80 7.66 -7.73
N LYS A 54 14.64 8.71 -6.94
CA LYS A 54 15.51 9.91 -7.00
C LYS A 54 16.62 9.90 -5.97
N GLU A 55 16.37 9.34 -4.79
CA GLU A 55 17.33 9.29 -3.68
C GLU A 55 18.12 7.97 -3.67
N GLY A 56 17.86 7.09 -4.64
CA GLY A 56 18.59 5.84 -4.82
C GLY A 56 18.33 4.82 -3.72
N ILE A 57 17.21 4.92 -2.99
CA ILE A 57 16.86 3.93 -1.97
C ILE A 57 16.66 2.56 -2.63
N ILE A 58 17.34 1.56 -2.06
CA ILE A 58 17.22 0.17 -2.50
C ILE A 58 16.28 -0.56 -1.53
N CYS A 59 15.24 -1.16 -2.06
CA CYS A 59 14.36 -2.08 -1.34
C CYS A 59 15.12 -3.36 -0.98
N THR A 60 14.90 -3.83 0.23
CA THR A 60 15.45 -5.06 0.80
C THR A 60 14.47 -6.22 0.67
N ASP A 61 14.91 -7.44 1.00
CA ASP A 61 14.00 -8.60 1.03
C ASP A 61 12.89 -8.42 2.06
N ALA A 62 13.20 -7.79 3.20
CA ALA A 62 12.22 -7.48 4.23
C ALA A 62 11.14 -6.50 3.72
N ASP A 63 11.49 -5.56 2.84
CA ASP A 63 10.53 -4.61 2.26
C ASP A 63 9.54 -5.34 1.34
N VAL A 64 10.04 -6.29 0.55
CA VAL A 64 9.23 -7.15 -0.34
C VAL A 64 8.37 -8.12 0.46
N GLU A 65 8.92 -8.74 1.51
CA GLU A 65 8.17 -9.65 2.38
C GLU A 65 7.04 -8.91 3.09
N GLN A 66 7.31 -7.72 3.63
CA GLN A 66 6.30 -6.89 4.28
C GLN A 66 5.15 -6.53 3.32
N MET A 67 5.47 -6.21 2.06
CA MET A 67 4.47 -5.94 1.03
C MET A 67 3.66 -7.18 0.66
N GLN A 68 4.29 -8.35 0.56
CA GLN A 68 3.61 -9.61 0.31
C GLN A 68 2.63 -9.95 1.45
N GLN A 69 3.01 -9.73 2.71
CA GLN A 69 2.15 -9.92 3.87
C GLN A 69 0.94 -8.96 3.84
N LEU A 70 1.15 -7.69 3.51
CA LEU A 70 0.05 -6.72 3.38
C LEU A 70 -0.93 -7.10 2.26
N LYS A 71 -0.41 -7.60 1.13
CA LYS A 71 -1.25 -8.11 0.03
C LYS A 71 -2.10 -9.29 0.47
N GLN A 72 -1.52 -10.25 1.18
CA GLN A 72 -2.26 -11.39 1.73
C GLN A 72 -3.33 -10.96 2.75
N GLN A 73 -3.04 -9.96 3.59
CA GLN A 73 -4.02 -9.41 4.54
C GLN A 73 -5.23 -8.79 3.84
N ILE A 74 -5.02 -8.06 2.74
CA ILE A 74 -6.15 -7.54 1.95
C ILE A 74 -6.91 -8.65 1.23
N ASP A 75 -6.24 -9.70 0.76
CA ASP A 75 -6.89 -10.82 0.07
C ASP A 75 -7.77 -11.63 1.01
N SER A 76 -7.36 -11.80 2.27
CA SER A 76 -8.13 -12.51 3.29
C SER A 76 -9.13 -11.63 4.04
N SER A 77 -9.14 -10.31 3.82
CA SER A 77 -10.06 -9.40 4.50
C SER A 77 -11.50 -9.64 4.01
N THR A 78 -12.42 -10.01 4.89
CA THR A 78 -13.86 -10.08 4.58
C THR A 78 -14.57 -8.77 4.92
N GLU A 79 -14.09 -8.09 5.97
CA GLU A 79 -14.70 -6.87 6.51
C GLU A 79 -13.96 -5.61 6.03
N ILE A 80 -14.69 -4.52 5.84
CA ILE A 80 -14.08 -3.23 5.46
C ILE A 80 -13.13 -2.70 6.53
N LEU A 81 -13.39 -2.94 7.82
CA LEU A 81 -12.48 -2.57 8.89
C LEU A 81 -11.11 -3.26 8.77
N GLN A 82 -11.05 -4.49 8.26
CA GLN A 82 -9.79 -5.21 8.02
C GLN A 82 -9.03 -4.62 6.83
N VAL A 83 -9.75 -4.19 5.79
CA VAL A 83 -9.17 -3.46 4.66
C VAL A 83 -8.58 -2.14 5.15
N VAL A 84 -9.33 -1.34 5.92
CA VAL A 84 -8.88 -0.08 6.52
C VAL A 84 -7.62 -0.29 7.37
N ALA A 85 -7.62 -1.30 8.24
CA ALA A 85 -6.45 -1.63 9.06
C ALA A 85 -5.22 -1.99 8.21
N THR A 86 -5.41 -2.72 7.11
CA THR A 86 -4.31 -3.07 6.20
C THR A 86 -3.77 -1.85 5.47
N ILE A 87 -4.63 -0.92 5.04
CA ILE A 87 -4.23 0.36 4.45
C ILE A 87 -3.41 1.19 5.46
N ALA A 88 -3.85 1.24 6.72
CA ALA A 88 -3.14 1.94 7.78
C ALA A 88 -1.74 1.35 8.02
N LYS A 89 -1.59 0.01 8.01
CA LYS A 89 -0.28 -0.65 8.10
C LYS A 89 0.61 -0.31 6.91
N PHE A 90 0.07 -0.37 5.68
CA PHE A 90 0.80 -0.01 4.47
C PHE A 90 1.30 1.44 4.53
N THR A 91 0.42 2.39 4.85
CA THR A 91 0.79 3.81 4.96
C THR A 91 1.85 4.07 6.02
N SER A 92 1.77 3.39 7.18
CA SER A 92 2.77 3.48 8.24
C SER A 92 4.11 2.93 7.77
N PHE A 93 4.13 1.73 7.20
CA PHE A 93 5.33 1.09 6.69
C PHE A 93 6.02 1.97 5.64
N VAL A 94 5.29 2.41 4.61
CA VAL A 94 5.84 3.23 3.53
C VAL A 94 6.42 4.55 4.07
N ARG A 95 5.73 5.18 5.03
CA ARG A 95 6.21 6.42 5.65
C ARG A 95 7.49 6.21 6.44
N LEU A 96 7.52 5.20 7.32
CA LEU A 96 8.67 4.92 8.18
C LEU A 96 9.89 4.47 7.38
N ARG A 97 9.68 3.75 6.27
CA ARG A 97 10.77 3.13 5.53
C ARG A 97 11.40 4.03 4.46
N PHE A 98 10.63 4.94 3.86
CA PHE A 98 11.04 5.68 2.67
C PHE A 98 10.90 7.21 2.77
N LEU A 99 10.27 7.74 3.82
CA LEU A 99 9.94 9.16 3.92
C LEU A 99 10.36 9.80 5.26
N LEU A 100 10.99 9.03 6.15
CA LEU A 100 11.60 9.46 7.40
C LEU A 100 13.06 9.02 7.39
#